data_AF-A0A1B1RUU6-F1
#
_entry.id   AF-A0A1B1RUU6-F1
#
_cell.length_a   1.000
_cell.length_b   1.000
_cell.length_c   1.000
_cell.angle_alpha   90.00
_cell.angle_beta   90.00
_cell.angle_gamma   90.00
#
_symmetry.space_group_name_H-M   'P 1'
#
loop_
_entity.id
_entity.type
_entity.pdbx_description
1 polymer ?
#
loop_
_entity_poly.entity_id
_entity_poly.type
_entity_poly.pdbx_seq_one_letter_code
_entity_poly.pdbx_strand_id
1 'polypeptide(L)'
;NPQAKFMERFDIPRNHIFIDWKKEGKLGEGNFKYDILSNKTAGTAQSLLVDSYNDICPNHSVPGRAQGSCPNYGKAIIVETLEDKRRDMHFNFQFLNEIHTGYMGKRNGRSIELPYDKSGIAMHHGYPTSCPVNTHEEMLFEKMDDYNYHMCKSSVFSTPFSMKEWDPQSRSIKYYGLYGLGGRLGSNISNYGTYGQTIKRGEKRTSNITLPMKNPGVIKNLFDCSIFSYCLGPCIENTYKNKCFRNLPAYYNHATNECVILGTHEQERTDNCRKEKTDLSKPNCQKLRKTSDSKDWTYVTSFIRPDYEEKCPPRFPLNSKSFGIYDERTGKCRSLVKKKNFIGALNFDACLEYLFRTSPKDFYSSDAGKYWGVWIANESVNKDNMFSVNGECYYVRRKPTCVIHKEDHFSFTSLTTN
;
A
#
# COMPACT_ATOMS: atom_id res chain seq x y z
N ASN A 1 6.54 1.82 -32.88
CA ASN A 1 5.09 1.55 -32.79
C ASN A 1 4.55 2.10 -31.46
N PRO A 2 3.89 3.28 -31.46
CA PRO A 2 3.37 3.93 -30.25
C PRO A 2 2.34 3.08 -29.48
N GLN A 3 1.52 2.30 -30.19
CA GLN A 3 0.53 1.42 -29.55
C GLN A 3 1.20 0.29 -28.78
N ALA A 4 2.24 -0.34 -29.34
CA ALA A 4 3.01 -1.35 -28.63
C ALA A 4 3.60 -0.79 -27.33
N LYS A 5 4.21 0.41 -27.38
CA LYS A 5 4.76 1.10 -26.19
C LYS A 5 3.66 1.40 -25.16
N PHE A 6 2.51 1.93 -25.59
CA PHE A 6 1.38 2.17 -24.70
C PHE A 6 0.88 0.89 -24.01
N MET A 7 0.78 -0.21 -24.75
CA MET A 7 0.26 -1.49 -24.26
C MET A 7 1.21 -2.23 -23.31
N GLU A 8 2.49 -1.83 -23.23
CA GLU A 8 3.42 -2.38 -22.25
C GLU A 8 2.91 -2.22 -20.82
N ARG A 9 2.19 -1.13 -20.53
CA ARG A 9 1.65 -0.85 -19.20
C ARG A 9 0.66 -1.89 -18.69
N PHE A 10 0.07 -2.67 -19.60
CA PHE A 10 -0.86 -3.75 -19.25
C PHE A 10 -0.18 -5.11 -19.14
N ASP A 11 1.14 -5.21 -19.32
CA ASP A 11 1.90 -6.45 -19.11
C ASP A 11 2.22 -6.67 -17.62
N ILE A 12 1.17 -6.86 -16.81
CA ILE A 12 1.29 -7.08 -15.37
C ILE A 12 2.30 -8.19 -15.03
N PRO A 13 2.28 -9.37 -15.69
CA PRO A 13 3.26 -10.42 -15.40
C PRO A 13 4.72 -9.99 -15.56
N ARG A 14 5.01 -9.14 -16.55
CA ARG A 14 6.36 -8.67 -16.82
C ARG A 14 6.76 -7.49 -15.94
N ASN A 15 5.80 -6.65 -15.55
CA ASN A 15 6.09 -5.35 -14.97
C ASN A 15 5.78 -5.21 -13.48
N HIS A 16 4.91 -6.05 -12.93
CA HIS A 16 4.64 -6.15 -11.49
C HIS A 16 5.46 -7.29 -10.90
N ILE A 17 6.70 -6.98 -10.56
CA ILE A 17 7.76 -7.93 -10.21
C ILE A 17 8.46 -7.48 -8.91
N PHE A 18 9.45 -8.26 -8.47
CA PHE A 18 10.24 -7.94 -7.29
C PHE A 18 11.51 -7.17 -7.70
N ILE A 19 11.65 -5.96 -7.19
CA ILE A 19 12.81 -5.09 -7.42
C ILE A 19 13.51 -4.76 -6.10
N ASP A 20 14.79 -4.44 -6.15
CA ASP A 20 15.55 -3.93 -5.02
C ASP A 20 16.26 -2.62 -5.38
N TRP A 21 16.22 -1.64 -4.49
CA TRP A 21 16.87 -0.36 -4.70
C TRP A 21 18.37 -0.50 -4.52
N LYS A 22 19.15 -0.05 -5.51
CA LYS A 22 20.61 -0.17 -5.52
C LYS A 22 21.26 1.11 -6.01
N LYS A 23 22.32 1.55 -5.33
CA LYS A 23 23.10 2.73 -5.72
C LYS A 23 23.57 2.66 -7.18
N GLU A 24 24.00 1.47 -7.60
CA GLU A 24 24.50 1.18 -8.94
C GLU A 24 23.58 0.23 -9.72
N GLY A 25 22.27 0.29 -9.45
CA GLY A 25 21.28 -0.55 -10.13
C GLY A 25 21.30 -0.37 -11.66
N LYS A 26 20.96 -1.45 -12.38
CA LYS A 26 20.97 -1.50 -13.85
C LYS A 26 19.82 -0.77 -14.52
N LEU A 27 18.73 -0.54 -13.78
CA LEU A 27 17.52 0.11 -14.26
C LEU A 27 17.24 1.38 -13.45
N GLY A 28 16.40 2.26 -14.00
CA GLY A 28 16.06 3.55 -13.40
C GLY A 28 17.05 4.66 -13.77
N GLU A 29 16.77 5.87 -13.28
CA GLU A 29 17.50 7.08 -13.62
C GLU A 29 17.89 7.87 -12.37
N GLY A 30 18.99 8.61 -12.46
CA GLY A 30 19.49 9.45 -11.36
C GLY A 30 19.73 8.64 -10.07
N ASN A 31 19.08 9.07 -8.99
CA ASN A 31 19.18 8.43 -7.67
C ASN A 31 18.21 7.26 -7.48
N PHE A 32 17.25 7.06 -8.37
CA PHE A 32 16.22 6.03 -8.29
C PHE A 32 16.58 4.82 -9.13
N LYS A 33 17.76 4.25 -8.86
CA LYS A 33 18.27 3.06 -9.55
C LYS A 33 17.92 1.78 -8.79
N TYR A 34 17.61 0.74 -9.54
CA TYR A 34 17.17 -0.54 -8.99
C TYR A 34 17.64 -1.71 -9.84
N ASP A 35 17.65 -2.88 -9.23
CA ASP A 35 17.82 -4.16 -9.89
C ASP A 35 16.54 -5.00 -9.79
N ILE A 36 16.34 -5.89 -10.75
CA ILE A 36 15.28 -6.90 -10.67
C ILE A 36 15.79 -8.05 -9.81
N LEU A 37 15.17 -8.23 -8.64
CA LEU A 37 15.47 -9.34 -7.74
C LEU A 37 14.92 -10.66 -8.30
N SER A 38 13.74 -10.60 -8.91
CA SER A 38 13.12 -11.76 -9.55
C SER A 38 12.17 -11.34 -10.67
N ASN A 39 12.27 -12.00 -11.83
CA ASN A 39 11.34 -11.84 -12.95
C ASN A 39 9.99 -12.53 -12.73
N LYS A 40 9.77 -13.11 -11.54
CA LYS A 40 8.49 -13.68 -11.16
C LYS A 40 7.48 -12.56 -10.90
N THR A 41 6.26 -12.73 -11.41
CA THR A 41 5.15 -11.82 -11.13
C THR A 41 4.84 -11.79 -9.64
N ALA A 42 4.83 -10.61 -9.05
CA ALA A 42 4.27 -10.39 -7.72
C ALA A 42 2.74 -10.55 -7.79
N GLY A 43 2.13 -11.18 -6.77
CA GLY A 43 0.68 -11.33 -6.73
C GLY A 43 -0.01 -9.97 -6.63
N THR A 44 -1.17 -9.81 -7.28
CA THR A 44 -1.88 -8.52 -7.28
C THR A 44 -2.80 -8.37 -6.08
N ALA A 45 -3.47 -9.44 -5.64
CA ALA A 45 -4.25 -9.42 -4.41
C ALA A 45 -3.33 -9.36 -3.18
N GLN A 46 -2.50 -10.38 -3.03
CA GLN A 46 -1.43 -10.43 -2.02
C GLN A 46 -0.09 -10.27 -2.73
N SER A 47 0.69 -9.29 -2.34
CA SER A 47 1.97 -9.00 -2.99
C SER A 47 3.08 -9.23 -1.98
N LEU A 48 3.50 -10.48 -1.78
CA LEU A 48 4.48 -10.89 -0.77
C LEU A 48 5.71 -11.53 -1.43
N LEU A 49 6.90 -11.03 -1.09
CA LEU A 49 8.16 -11.73 -1.32
C LEU A 49 8.44 -12.64 -0.12
N VAL A 50 8.60 -13.93 -0.38
CA VAL A 50 8.95 -14.93 0.63
C VAL A 50 10.36 -15.44 0.33
N ASP A 51 11.35 -14.89 1.05
CA ASP A 51 12.75 -15.32 0.94
C ASP A 51 13.00 -16.62 1.74
N SER A 52 12.34 -16.74 2.89
CA SER A 52 12.42 -17.89 3.80
C SER A 52 11.05 -18.13 4.43
N TYR A 53 10.57 -19.38 4.39
CA TYR A 53 9.32 -19.76 5.06
C TYR A 53 9.43 -19.79 6.59
N ASN A 54 10.65 -19.74 7.12
CA ASN A 54 10.92 -19.76 8.56
C ASN A 54 10.96 -18.35 9.18
N ASP A 55 11.09 -17.29 8.36
CA ASP A 55 11.15 -15.90 8.82
C ASP A 55 9.76 -15.27 8.82
N ILE A 56 8.90 -15.71 9.75
CA ILE A 56 7.56 -15.15 9.95
C ILE A 56 7.67 -13.93 10.86
N CYS A 57 7.17 -12.79 10.38
CA CYS A 57 7.09 -11.59 11.18
C CYS A 57 6.03 -11.67 12.28
N PRO A 58 6.21 -10.94 13.41
CA PRO A 58 5.22 -10.94 14.47
C PRO A 58 3.83 -10.56 13.94
N ASN A 59 2.81 -11.24 14.47
CA ASN A 59 1.41 -11.10 14.04
C ASN A 59 1.10 -11.55 12.60
N HIS A 60 2.05 -12.10 11.84
CA HIS A 60 1.74 -12.64 10.52
C HIS A 60 1.25 -14.09 10.60
N SER A 61 0.20 -14.38 9.83
CA SER A 61 -0.28 -15.74 9.59
C SER A 61 0.54 -16.46 8.52
N VAL A 62 1.12 -15.69 7.59
CA VAL A 62 1.84 -16.18 6.41
C VAL A 62 3.20 -15.44 6.32
N PRO A 63 4.31 -16.13 6.02
CA PRO A 63 5.61 -15.48 5.83
C PRO A 63 5.59 -14.53 4.64
N GLY A 64 6.46 -13.52 4.69
CA GLY A 64 6.76 -12.65 3.54
C GLY A 64 6.69 -11.15 3.85
N ARG A 65 7.30 -10.39 2.94
CA ARG A 65 7.36 -8.92 2.98
C ARG A 65 6.58 -8.34 1.80
N ALA A 66 5.87 -7.25 2.05
CA ALA A 66 5.02 -6.62 1.05
C ALA A 66 5.89 -6.05 -0.08
N GLN A 67 5.78 -6.63 -1.27
CA GLN A 67 6.58 -6.25 -2.41
C GLN A 67 5.86 -6.50 -3.73
N GLY A 68 6.14 -5.63 -4.68
CA GLY A 68 5.52 -5.62 -5.99
C GLY A 68 5.68 -4.24 -6.60
N SER A 69 6.23 -4.19 -7.80
CA SER A 69 6.73 -2.94 -8.41
C SER A 69 5.69 -2.02 -9.03
N CYS A 70 4.40 -2.36 -8.93
CA CYS A 70 3.32 -1.54 -9.46
C CYS A 70 2.38 -1.12 -8.33
N PRO A 71 1.87 0.13 -8.36
CA PRO A 71 0.86 0.56 -7.41
C PRO A 71 -0.43 -0.22 -7.60
N ASN A 72 -1.13 -0.48 -6.50
CA ASN A 72 -2.42 -1.15 -6.53
C ASN A 72 -3.54 -0.21 -6.10
N TYR A 73 -4.21 0.37 -7.10
CA TYR A 73 -5.24 1.38 -6.91
C TYR A 73 -6.54 0.78 -6.39
N GLY A 74 -7.14 1.41 -5.38
CA GLY A 74 -8.37 0.95 -4.75
C GLY A 74 -8.21 -0.26 -3.82
N LYS A 75 -7.03 -0.89 -3.74
CA LYS A 75 -6.81 -2.02 -2.82
C LYS A 75 -6.92 -1.54 -1.37
N ALA A 76 -7.92 -2.02 -0.65
CA ALA A 76 -8.13 -1.75 0.76
C ALA A 76 -7.95 -3.02 1.61
N ILE A 77 -7.27 -2.87 2.74
CA ILE A 77 -7.27 -3.87 3.81
C ILE A 77 -8.34 -3.43 4.80
N ILE A 78 -9.44 -4.17 4.84
CA ILE A 78 -10.53 -3.94 5.78
C ILE A 78 -10.18 -4.63 7.10
N VAL A 79 -10.09 -3.83 8.17
CA VAL A 79 -9.85 -4.33 9.54
C VAL A 79 -11.21 -4.47 10.22
N GLU A 80 -11.66 -5.69 10.47
CA GLU A 80 -13.00 -5.96 11.00
C GLU A 80 -13.09 -5.63 12.50
N THR A 81 -13.94 -4.67 12.88
CA THR A 81 -14.12 -4.28 14.30
C THR A 81 -15.21 -5.09 14.98
N LEU A 82 -16.06 -5.75 14.18
CA LEU A 82 -17.27 -6.47 14.60
C LEU A 82 -18.37 -5.55 15.14
N GLU A 83 -18.18 -4.23 15.16
CA GLU A 83 -19.18 -3.26 15.60
C GLU A 83 -20.28 -3.07 14.56
N ASP A 84 -19.88 -2.88 13.30
CA ASP A 84 -20.76 -2.72 12.15
C ASP A 84 -20.35 -3.71 11.05
N LYS A 85 -20.95 -4.90 11.10
CA LYS A 85 -20.67 -5.97 10.13
C LYS A 85 -20.95 -5.54 8.68
N ARG A 86 -21.91 -4.64 8.43
CA ARG A 86 -22.24 -4.20 7.06
C ARG A 86 -21.13 -3.31 6.51
N ARG A 87 -20.63 -2.39 7.33
CA ARG A 87 -19.50 -1.53 6.98
C ARG A 87 -18.21 -2.34 6.82
N ASP A 88 -17.93 -3.26 7.74
CA ASP A 88 -16.78 -4.19 7.66
C ASP A 88 -16.87 -5.12 6.44
N MET A 89 -18.09 -5.42 5.97
CA MET A 89 -18.27 -6.19 4.74
C MET A 89 -17.95 -5.38 3.48
N HIS A 90 -17.91 -4.05 3.51
CA HIS A 90 -17.70 -3.22 2.32
C HIS A 90 -16.39 -2.43 2.44
N PHE A 91 -16.36 -1.42 3.30
CA PHE A 91 -15.21 -0.56 3.50
C PHE A 91 -15.25 0.13 4.86
N ASN A 92 -14.09 0.26 5.52
CA ASN A 92 -13.92 1.05 6.72
C ASN A 92 -12.53 1.72 6.75
N PHE A 93 -12.37 2.71 7.62
CA PHE A 93 -11.11 3.44 7.79
C PHE A 93 -10.26 2.93 8.96
N GLN A 94 -10.56 1.75 9.50
CA GLN A 94 -9.93 1.26 10.73
C GLN A 94 -8.47 0.88 10.51
N PHE A 95 -8.07 0.62 9.26
CA PHE A 95 -6.67 0.46 8.89
C PHE A 95 -5.79 1.69 9.21
N LEU A 96 -6.40 2.87 9.41
CA LEU A 96 -5.71 4.12 9.75
C LEU A 96 -5.38 4.26 11.25
N ASN A 97 -5.96 3.42 12.11
CA ASN A 97 -5.58 3.40 13.52
C ASN A 97 -4.26 2.65 13.69
N GLU A 98 -3.51 3.00 14.73
CA GLU A 98 -2.24 2.34 15.01
C GLU A 98 -2.41 0.84 15.32
N ILE A 99 -1.43 0.07 14.88
CA ILE A 99 -1.32 -1.36 15.11
C ILE A 99 -1.05 -1.68 16.58
N HIS A 100 -1.46 -2.87 17.02
CA HIS A 100 -0.99 -3.47 18.27
C HIS A 100 0.04 -4.56 17.95
N THR A 101 1.27 -4.38 18.41
CA THR A 101 2.41 -5.26 18.14
C THR A 101 3.07 -5.83 19.40
N GLY A 102 2.84 -5.21 20.56
CA GLY A 102 3.53 -5.52 21.81
C GLY A 102 4.99 -5.04 21.87
N TYR A 103 5.46 -4.27 20.88
CA TYR A 103 6.83 -3.76 20.85
C TYR A 103 6.95 -2.36 21.47
N MET A 104 5.93 -1.51 21.33
CA MET A 104 5.94 -0.16 21.89
C MET A 104 5.74 -0.20 23.40
N GLY A 105 6.56 0.55 24.16
CA GLY A 105 6.46 0.58 25.62
C GLY A 105 7.05 -0.64 26.36
N LYS A 106 7.47 -1.70 25.62
CA LYS A 106 8.05 -2.93 26.19
C LYS A 106 9.26 -2.67 27.10
N ARG A 107 10.16 -1.75 26.72
CA ARG A 107 11.34 -1.39 27.54
C ARG A 107 10.98 -0.76 28.90
N ASN A 108 9.80 -0.16 28.99
CA ASN A 108 9.33 0.55 30.20
C ASN A 108 8.24 -0.23 30.96
N GLY A 109 7.90 -1.45 30.53
CA GLY A 109 6.84 -2.27 31.13
C GLY A 109 5.45 -1.63 31.07
N ARG A 110 5.20 -0.69 30.14
CA ARG A 110 3.91 0.01 30.01
C ARG A 110 3.18 -0.44 28.74
N SER A 111 1.91 -0.82 28.89
CA SER A 111 1.00 -1.02 27.75
C SER A 111 0.53 0.34 27.25
N ILE A 112 1.18 0.87 26.22
CA ILE A 112 0.86 2.17 25.63
C ILE A 112 0.16 2.05 24.27
N GLU A 113 0.25 0.90 23.62
CA GLU A 113 -0.40 0.65 22.34
C GLU A 113 -1.93 0.61 22.49
N LEU A 114 -2.64 0.83 21.39
CA LEU A 114 -4.08 0.62 21.35
C LEU A 114 -4.41 -0.85 21.67
N PRO A 115 -5.50 -1.13 22.40
CA PRO A 115 -5.98 -2.50 22.57
C PRO A 115 -6.46 -3.07 21.22
N TYR A 116 -6.48 -4.41 21.09
CA TYR A 116 -6.77 -5.06 19.81
C TYR A 116 -8.11 -4.64 19.19
N ASP A 117 -9.15 -4.46 19.99
CA ASP A 117 -10.49 -4.05 19.55
C ASP A 117 -10.52 -2.66 18.88
N LYS A 118 -9.56 -1.79 19.21
CA LYS A 118 -9.42 -0.44 18.63
C LYS A 118 -8.25 -0.30 17.66
N SER A 119 -7.35 -1.28 17.66
CA SER A 119 -6.16 -1.28 16.82
C SER A 119 -6.49 -1.43 15.34
N GLY A 120 -5.73 -0.72 14.53
CA GLY A 120 -5.73 -0.85 13.07
C GLY A 120 -4.47 -1.57 12.60
N ILE A 121 -3.95 -1.11 11.47
CA ILE A 121 -2.68 -1.61 10.90
C ILE A 121 -1.70 -0.49 10.57
N ALA A 122 -2.00 0.76 10.94
CA ALA A 122 -1.09 1.88 10.72
C ALA A 122 0.12 1.76 11.67
N MET A 123 1.31 2.11 11.20
CA MET A 123 2.54 2.03 11.99
C MET A 123 2.52 3.02 13.17
N HIS A 124 3.23 2.77 14.27
CA HIS A 124 3.21 3.73 15.38
C HIS A 124 3.79 5.12 14.98
N HIS A 125 3.13 6.20 15.38
CA HIS A 125 3.55 7.58 15.10
C HIS A 125 4.65 8.07 16.04
N GLY A 126 4.67 7.63 17.31
CA GLY A 126 5.68 8.10 18.27
C GLY A 126 6.99 7.32 18.19
N TYR A 127 7.60 7.47 17.03
CA TYR A 127 8.98 7.14 16.72
C TYR A 127 9.93 8.03 17.55
N PRO A 128 11.22 7.67 17.80
CA PRO A 128 12.17 8.59 18.44
C PRO A 128 12.21 9.92 17.71
N THR A 129 12.56 10.99 18.41
CA THR A 129 12.22 12.37 18.01
C THR A 129 12.79 12.86 16.67
N SER A 130 13.63 12.08 16.00
CA SER A 130 14.17 12.29 14.66
C SER A 130 14.55 10.97 14.00
N CYS A 131 14.70 10.98 12.67
CA CYS A 131 15.25 9.87 11.88
C CYS A 131 16.22 10.45 10.81
N PRO A 132 17.51 10.09 10.80
CA PRO A 132 18.24 9.35 11.83
C PRO A 132 18.19 10.05 13.20
N VAL A 133 18.40 9.30 14.28
CA VAL A 133 18.38 9.81 15.66
C VAL A 133 19.65 10.62 15.96
N ASN A 134 20.78 10.24 15.38
CA ASN A 134 22.06 10.93 15.52
C ASN A 134 23.00 10.65 14.33
N THR A 135 24.15 11.31 14.31
CA THR A 135 25.17 11.16 13.26
C THR A 135 25.77 9.76 13.21
N HIS A 136 25.80 9.02 14.32
CA HIS A 136 26.29 7.65 14.33
C HIS A 136 25.34 6.71 13.58
N GLU A 137 24.04 6.84 13.79
CA GLU A 137 23.03 6.09 13.04
C GLU A 137 23.05 6.45 11.55
N GLU A 138 23.21 7.72 11.23
CA GLU A 138 23.40 8.18 9.84
C GLU A 138 24.61 7.50 9.17
N MET A 139 25.77 7.47 9.84
CA MET A 139 26.96 6.76 9.35
C MET A 139 26.76 5.24 9.21
N LEU A 140 25.88 4.63 10.01
CA LEU A 140 25.53 3.22 9.85
C LEU A 140 24.67 3.00 8.60
N PHE A 141 23.69 3.86 8.37
CA PHE A 141 22.84 3.80 7.17
C PHE A 141 23.64 3.98 5.88
N GLU A 142 24.63 4.87 5.88
CA GLU A 142 25.54 5.06 4.73
C GLU A 142 26.33 3.80 4.36
N LYS A 143 26.55 2.89 5.30
CA LYS A 143 27.33 1.66 5.13
C LYS A 143 26.49 0.42 4.89
N MET A 144 25.16 0.54 4.84
CA MET A 144 24.27 -0.61 4.62
C MET A 144 24.20 -0.99 3.14
N ASP A 145 24.61 -2.22 2.80
CA ASP A 145 24.60 -2.72 1.41
C ASP A 145 23.18 -3.03 0.89
N ASP A 146 22.23 -3.22 1.80
CA ASP A 146 20.82 -3.51 1.55
C ASP A 146 19.91 -2.29 1.78
N TYR A 147 20.50 -1.09 1.74
CA TYR A 147 19.78 0.19 1.86
C TYR A 147 20.42 1.28 1.00
N ASN A 148 19.66 1.82 0.05
CA ASN A 148 20.13 2.92 -0.77
C ASN A 148 20.00 4.26 -0.04
N TYR A 149 20.90 4.51 0.92
CA TYR A 149 20.87 5.72 1.73
C TYR A 149 21.06 6.99 0.91
N HIS A 150 21.90 6.96 -0.15
CA HIS A 150 22.10 8.14 -1.01
C HIS A 150 20.79 8.62 -1.67
N MET A 151 19.97 7.68 -2.15
CA MET A 151 18.63 7.99 -2.64
C MET A 151 17.82 8.68 -1.55
N CYS A 152 17.76 8.09 -0.35
CA CYS A 152 17.01 8.63 0.78
C CYS A 152 17.51 9.99 1.28
N LYS A 153 18.82 10.22 1.26
CA LYS A 153 19.43 11.50 1.61
C LYS A 153 19.03 12.60 0.64
N SER A 154 18.97 12.28 -0.65
CA SER A 154 18.61 13.24 -1.69
C SER A 154 17.12 13.58 -1.75
N SER A 155 16.24 12.67 -1.28
CA SER A 155 14.79 12.84 -1.32
C SER A 155 14.21 13.19 0.06
N VAL A 156 14.17 12.21 0.96
CA VAL A 156 13.45 12.27 2.25
C VAL A 156 14.24 13.02 3.32
N PHE A 157 15.55 12.78 3.39
CA PHE A 157 16.44 13.37 4.42
C PHE A 157 17.27 14.54 3.88
N SER A 158 16.76 15.22 2.84
CA SER A 158 17.37 16.46 2.30
C SER A 158 17.45 17.56 3.36
N THR A 159 16.53 17.53 4.33
CA THR A 159 16.57 18.31 5.56
C THR A 159 16.48 17.38 6.77
N PRO A 160 17.02 17.76 7.95
CA PRO A 160 16.92 16.94 9.14
C PRO A 160 15.46 16.62 9.49
N PHE A 161 15.11 15.34 9.43
CA PHE A 161 13.75 14.89 9.72
C PHE A 161 13.55 14.79 11.23
N SER A 162 12.85 15.77 11.80
CA SER A 162 12.54 15.86 13.23
C SER A 162 11.04 15.90 13.46
N MET A 163 10.58 15.11 14.43
CA MET A 163 9.19 15.11 14.92
C MET A 163 9.01 15.90 16.20
N LYS A 164 9.99 16.73 16.56
CA LYS A 164 9.83 17.74 17.58
C LYS A 164 10.50 19.04 17.19
N GLU A 165 9.97 20.14 17.71
CA GLU A 165 10.60 21.45 17.62
C GLU A 165 10.39 22.24 18.90
N TRP A 166 11.36 23.09 19.23
CA TRP A 166 11.16 24.08 20.27
C TRP A 166 10.35 25.24 19.71
N ASP A 167 9.23 25.55 20.34
CA ASP A 167 8.43 26.72 20.04
C ASP A 167 8.80 27.87 20.99
N PRO A 168 9.44 28.94 20.50
CA PRO A 168 9.79 30.09 21.33
C PRO A 168 8.59 30.82 21.93
N GLN A 169 7.43 30.80 21.25
CA GLN A 169 6.23 31.54 21.70
C GLN A 169 5.61 30.87 22.92
N SER A 170 5.35 29.56 22.85
CA SER A 170 4.81 28.80 23.97
C SER A 170 5.87 28.36 24.99
N ARG A 171 7.16 28.60 24.71
CA ARG A 171 8.32 28.10 25.49
C ARG A 171 8.20 26.61 25.77
N SER A 172 7.75 25.86 24.76
CA SER A 172 7.46 24.44 24.89
C SER A 172 7.90 23.65 23.65
N ILE A 173 8.03 22.34 23.81
CA ILE A 173 8.31 21.43 22.70
C ILE A 173 6.99 21.07 22.02
N LYS A 174 6.86 21.39 20.73
CA LYS A 174 5.83 20.87 19.83
C LYS A 174 6.30 19.54 19.26
N TYR A 175 5.35 18.62 19.10
CA TYR A 175 5.59 17.30 18.52
C TYR A 175 4.84 17.16 17.20
N TYR A 176 5.27 16.22 16.35
CA TYR A 176 4.71 15.84 15.06
C TYR A 176 4.62 14.32 14.92
N GLY A 177 3.86 13.86 13.92
CA GLY A 177 3.80 12.45 13.54
C GLY A 177 4.94 12.04 12.59
N LEU A 178 5.27 10.76 12.58
CA LEU A 178 6.23 10.17 11.64
C LEU A 178 5.73 10.25 10.19
N TYR A 179 4.44 10.04 9.99
CA TYR A 179 3.78 10.06 8.70
C TYR A 179 2.34 10.57 8.86
N GLY A 180 1.61 10.78 7.76
CA GLY A 180 0.18 11.07 7.77
C GLY A 180 -0.21 12.50 8.18
N LEU A 181 -1.52 12.76 8.19
CA LEU A 181 -2.09 14.08 8.51
C LEU A 181 -2.67 14.16 9.93
N GLY A 182 -2.51 13.11 10.74
CA GLY A 182 -3.01 13.05 12.12
C GLY A 182 -4.51 12.82 12.23
N GLY A 183 -5.04 12.93 13.45
CA GLY A 183 -6.48 12.81 13.72
C GLY A 183 -7.00 11.36 13.78
N ARG A 184 -6.12 10.37 13.88
CA ARG A 184 -6.47 8.93 14.00
C ARG A 184 -6.24 8.44 15.41
N LEU A 185 -6.77 7.26 15.75
CA LEU A 185 -6.43 6.65 17.03
C LEU A 185 -4.98 6.17 17.00
N GLY A 186 -4.21 6.55 18.01
CA GLY A 186 -2.81 6.17 18.19
C GLY A 186 -2.48 5.78 19.62
N SER A 187 -1.30 5.19 19.78
CA SER A 187 -0.76 4.75 21.07
C SER A 187 -0.56 5.94 22.01
N ASN A 188 -0.83 5.73 23.30
CA ASN A 188 -0.71 6.77 24.31
C ASN A 188 0.75 7.00 24.69
N ILE A 189 1.39 7.88 23.94
CA ILE A 189 2.77 8.25 24.19
C ILE A 189 2.75 9.52 25.02
N SER A 190 2.49 9.36 26.32
CA SER A 190 2.83 10.41 27.28
C SER A 190 4.31 10.69 27.09
N ASN A 191 4.66 11.88 26.58
CA ASN A 191 6.01 12.26 26.16
C ASN A 191 7.07 11.57 27.00
N TYR A 192 7.94 10.78 26.36
CA TYR A 192 9.11 10.16 26.98
C TYR A 192 10.05 11.25 27.50
N GLY A 193 9.70 11.84 28.64
CA GLY A 193 10.62 12.59 29.48
C GLY A 193 11.59 11.57 30.04
N THR A 194 12.84 11.67 29.63
CA THR A 194 13.96 11.00 30.29
C THR A 194 13.84 11.21 31.80
N TYR A 195 13.90 10.09 32.52
CA TYR A 195 13.90 10.00 33.97
C TYR A 195 14.72 11.15 34.58
N GLY A 196 14.10 11.96 35.43
CA GLY A 196 14.79 12.99 36.24
C GLY A 196 14.79 14.43 35.72
N GLN A 197 14.32 14.73 34.50
CA GLN A 197 14.12 16.12 34.07
C GLN A 197 12.64 16.48 34.08
N THR A 198 12.32 17.53 34.82
CA THR A 198 11.00 18.12 35.04
C THR A 198 10.21 18.21 33.73
N ILE A 199 9.13 17.43 33.64
CA ILE A 199 8.07 17.49 32.61
C ILE A 199 7.31 18.82 32.79
N LYS A 200 7.96 19.96 32.58
CA LYS A 200 7.36 21.30 32.69
C LYS A 200 7.39 22.10 31.38
N ARG A 201 8.00 21.57 30.31
CA ARG A 201 8.20 22.31 29.04
C ARG A 201 7.72 21.56 27.78
N GLY A 202 6.93 20.49 27.92
CA GLY A 202 6.34 19.78 26.78
C GLY A 202 4.83 19.87 26.81
N GLU A 203 4.19 19.96 25.64
CA GLU A 203 2.73 19.88 25.52
C GLU A 203 2.21 18.61 26.23
N LYS A 204 1.33 18.78 27.23
CA LYS A 204 0.81 17.67 28.01
C LYS A 204 -0.27 16.96 27.21
N ARG A 205 0.03 15.74 26.75
CA ARG A 205 -0.90 14.97 25.92
C ARG A 205 -1.60 13.90 26.70
N THR A 206 -2.91 13.90 26.59
CA THR A 206 -3.82 12.97 27.29
C THR A 206 -4.74 12.23 26.33
N SER A 207 -4.69 12.55 25.02
CA SER A 207 -5.52 11.91 24.00
C SER A 207 -4.74 10.89 23.17
N ASN A 208 -5.40 9.80 22.82
CA ASN A 208 -4.90 8.76 21.91
C ASN A 208 -5.06 9.22 20.45
N ILE A 209 -4.77 10.47 20.13
CA ILE A 209 -4.95 11.03 18.79
C ILE A 209 -3.59 11.30 18.15
N THR A 210 -3.39 10.76 16.96
CA THR A 210 -2.17 10.94 16.18
C THR A 210 -2.03 12.37 15.67
N LEU A 211 -0.79 12.76 15.41
CA LEU A 211 -0.47 14.09 14.88
C LEU A 211 -0.14 14.07 13.40
N PRO A 212 -0.27 15.22 12.73
CA PRO A 212 0.29 15.41 11.39
C PRO A 212 1.81 15.40 11.39
N MET A 213 2.39 15.04 10.26
CA MET A 213 3.79 15.33 9.94
C MET A 213 4.10 16.82 10.05
N LYS A 214 5.35 17.15 10.39
CA LYS A 214 5.83 18.55 10.38
C LYS A 214 5.78 19.15 8.98
N ASN A 215 6.21 18.38 7.97
CA ASN A 215 6.24 18.81 6.58
C ASN A 215 5.67 17.71 5.68
N PRO A 216 4.33 17.61 5.56
CA PRO A 216 3.70 16.62 4.68
C PRO A 216 4.01 16.88 3.19
N GLY A 217 4.40 18.10 2.81
CA GLY A 217 4.69 18.50 1.42
C GLY A 217 5.94 17.84 0.80
N VAL A 218 6.71 17.08 1.58
CA VAL A 218 7.78 16.20 1.06
C VAL A 218 7.20 15.08 0.18
N ILE A 219 5.95 14.69 0.43
CA ILE A 219 5.26 13.64 -0.31
C ILE A 219 4.25 14.27 -1.26
N LYS A 220 4.53 14.27 -2.57
CA LYS A 220 3.70 14.93 -3.58
C LYS A 220 2.88 13.96 -4.40
N ASN A 221 3.31 12.70 -4.46
CA ASN A 221 2.68 11.64 -5.23
C ASN A 221 2.88 10.27 -4.56
N LEU A 222 2.30 9.22 -5.15
CA LEU A 222 2.37 7.86 -4.62
C LEU A 222 3.79 7.28 -4.62
N PHE A 223 4.65 7.69 -5.57
CA PHE A 223 6.03 7.23 -5.65
C PHE A 223 6.84 7.82 -4.50
N ASP A 224 6.66 9.10 -4.20
CA ASP A 224 7.26 9.73 -3.01
C ASP A 224 6.83 9.01 -1.73
N CYS A 225 5.56 8.58 -1.61
CA CYS A 225 5.08 7.81 -0.46
C CYS A 225 5.77 6.44 -0.34
N SER A 226 5.99 5.75 -1.47
CA SER A 226 6.75 4.50 -1.53
C SER A 226 8.20 4.69 -1.05
N ILE A 227 8.88 5.71 -1.58
CA ILE A 227 10.26 6.06 -1.21
C ILE A 227 10.34 6.49 0.26
N PHE A 228 9.37 7.27 0.73
CA PHE A 228 9.29 7.68 2.12
C PHE A 228 9.22 6.48 3.07
N SER A 229 8.39 5.48 2.75
CA SER A 229 8.31 4.24 3.51
C SER A 229 9.61 3.44 3.50
N TYR A 230 10.26 3.32 2.33
CA TYR A 230 11.57 2.66 2.20
C TYR A 230 12.64 3.34 3.07
N CYS A 231 12.72 4.67 2.99
CA CYS A 231 13.74 5.45 3.69
C CYS A 231 13.57 5.46 5.22
N LEU A 232 12.35 5.34 5.72
CA LEU A 232 12.10 5.19 7.15
C LEU A 232 12.34 3.76 7.65
N GLY A 233 12.48 2.77 6.77
CA GLY A 233 12.62 1.35 7.13
C GLY A 233 13.71 1.08 8.18
N PRO A 234 14.99 1.44 7.93
CA PRO A 234 16.09 1.18 8.88
C PRO A 234 15.91 1.88 10.24
N CYS A 235 15.32 3.07 10.22
CA CYS A 235 14.93 3.81 11.42
C CYS A 235 13.94 3.00 12.28
N ILE A 236 12.84 2.57 11.67
CA ILE A 236 11.81 1.77 12.35
C ILE A 236 12.37 0.43 12.83
N GLU A 237 13.14 -0.25 11.98
CA GLU A 237 13.84 -1.49 12.33
C GLU A 237 14.71 -1.34 13.57
N ASN A 238 15.59 -0.33 13.61
CA ASN A 238 16.52 -0.10 14.72
C ASN A 238 15.79 0.20 16.04
N THR A 239 14.72 1.00 15.96
CA THR A 239 13.93 1.40 17.13
C THR A 239 13.33 0.19 17.83
N TYR A 240 12.68 -0.68 17.05
CA TYR A 240 12.04 -1.89 17.57
C TYR A 240 12.98 -3.09 17.66
N LYS A 241 14.22 -2.96 17.16
CA LYS A 241 15.19 -4.04 16.97
C LYS A 241 14.57 -5.24 16.26
N ASN A 242 13.83 -4.97 15.19
CA ASN A 242 13.10 -6.00 14.47
C ASN A 242 13.03 -5.70 12.97
N LYS A 243 13.65 -6.60 12.19
CA LYS A 243 13.71 -6.56 10.71
C LYS A 243 12.35 -6.56 10.04
N CYS A 244 11.30 -7.00 10.72
CA CYS A 244 9.94 -7.01 10.20
C CYS A 244 9.37 -5.62 9.96
N PHE A 245 9.86 -4.60 10.68
CA PHE A 245 9.44 -3.23 10.45
C PHE A 245 10.31 -2.49 9.41
N ARG A 246 11.15 -3.23 8.67
CA ARG A 246 11.86 -2.68 7.51
C ARG A 246 10.97 -2.76 6.28
N ASN A 247 11.13 -1.78 5.37
CA ASN A 247 10.49 -1.74 4.05
C ASN A 247 8.96 -1.91 4.08
N LEU A 248 8.32 -1.34 5.10
CA LEU A 248 6.88 -1.46 5.31
C LEU A 248 6.10 -0.95 4.09
N PRO A 249 4.90 -1.50 3.80
CA PRO A 249 4.01 -0.91 2.82
C PRO A 249 3.36 0.37 3.36
N ALA A 250 2.77 1.14 2.46
CA ALA A 250 2.04 2.35 2.81
C ALA A 250 0.74 2.49 2.00
N TYR A 251 -0.14 3.35 2.50
CA TYR A 251 -1.31 3.82 1.80
C TYR A 251 -1.11 5.26 1.36
N TYR A 252 -1.31 5.53 0.07
CA TYR A 252 -1.37 6.88 -0.48
C TYR A 252 -2.81 7.27 -0.78
N ASN A 253 -3.25 8.43 -0.30
CA ASN A 253 -4.54 9.02 -0.62
C ASN A 253 -4.39 10.07 -1.73
N HIS A 254 -5.04 9.86 -2.86
CA HIS A 254 -4.98 10.76 -4.02
C HIS A 254 -5.76 12.06 -3.85
N ALA A 255 -6.73 12.12 -2.95
CA ALA A 255 -7.52 13.32 -2.69
C ALA A 255 -6.84 14.27 -1.71
N THR A 256 -6.11 13.73 -0.72
CA THR A 256 -5.47 14.52 0.35
C THR A 256 -3.95 14.54 0.31
N ASN A 257 -3.34 13.74 -0.56
CA ASN A 257 -1.89 13.45 -0.58
C ASN A 257 -1.37 12.85 0.74
N GLU A 258 -2.26 12.29 1.56
CA GLU A 258 -1.88 11.64 2.81
C GLU A 258 -1.13 10.32 2.52
N CYS A 259 0.03 10.14 3.16
CA CYS A 259 0.79 8.90 3.14
C CYS A 259 0.79 8.26 4.53
N VAL A 260 0.27 7.04 4.62
CA VAL A 260 0.09 6.28 5.85
C VAL A 260 0.95 5.03 5.80
N ILE A 261 2.00 4.95 6.61
CA ILE A 261 2.84 3.75 6.69
C ILE A 261 2.09 2.68 7.48
N LEU A 262 2.07 1.46 6.97
CA LEU A 262 1.42 0.33 7.63
C LEU A 262 2.43 -0.40 8.49
N GLY A 263 2.06 -0.77 9.71
CA GLY A 263 2.93 -1.42 10.69
C GLY A 263 3.09 -2.92 10.48
N THR A 264 2.63 -3.47 9.35
CA THR A 264 2.71 -4.89 9.03
C THR A 264 2.79 -5.10 7.52
N HIS A 265 3.41 -6.20 7.09
CA HIS A 265 3.34 -6.65 5.69
C HIS A 265 2.17 -7.59 5.43
N GLU A 266 1.51 -8.08 6.47
CA GLU A 266 0.33 -8.92 6.34
C GLU A 266 -0.80 -8.13 5.66
N GLN A 267 -1.43 -8.76 4.67
CA GLN A 267 -2.45 -8.14 3.83
C GLN A 267 -3.84 -8.76 4.03
N GLU A 268 -3.90 -9.99 4.53
CA GLU A 268 -5.12 -10.73 4.83
C GLU A 268 -4.89 -11.60 6.08
N ARG A 269 -5.88 -11.67 6.96
CA ARG A 269 -5.87 -12.48 8.17
C ARG A 269 -7.26 -13.04 8.41
N THR A 270 -7.42 -14.33 8.16
CA THR A 270 -8.68 -15.07 8.34
C THR A 270 -8.66 -16.01 9.54
N ASP A 271 -7.46 -16.44 9.93
CA ASP A 271 -7.22 -17.38 11.02
C ASP A 271 -6.56 -16.66 12.20
N ASN A 272 -6.71 -17.22 13.40
CA ASN A 272 -6.17 -16.66 14.65
C ASN A 272 -6.51 -15.18 14.89
N CYS A 273 -7.64 -14.73 14.37
CA CYS A 273 -8.16 -13.38 14.55
C CYS A 273 -9.49 -13.39 15.33
N ARG A 274 -9.85 -12.21 15.82
CA ARG A 274 -11.05 -11.96 16.63
C ARG A 274 -12.33 -12.22 15.80
N LYS A 275 -13.11 -13.23 16.19
CA LYS A 275 -14.41 -13.56 15.59
C LYS A 275 -15.60 -13.10 16.44
N GLU A 276 -15.37 -12.84 17.72
CA GLU A 276 -16.35 -12.40 18.69
C GLU A 276 -15.89 -11.12 19.40
N LYS A 277 -16.82 -10.25 19.79
CA LYS A 277 -16.49 -8.97 20.43
C LYS A 277 -15.74 -9.15 21.76
N THR A 278 -15.97 -10.26 22.45
CA THR A 278 -15.40 -10.63 23.74
C THR A 278 -13.96 -11.13 23.65
N ASP A 279 -13.46 -11.53 22.48
CA ASP A 279 -12.08 -11.96 22.30
C ASP A 279 -11.15 -10.74 22.19
N LEU A 280 -10.69 -10.27 23.35
CA LEU A 280 -9.77 -9.13 23.47
C LEU A 280 -8.30 -9.54 23.40
N SER A 281 -8.01 -10.83 23.26
CA SER A 281 -6.65 -11.39 23.28
C SER A 281 -6.04 -11.56 21.89
N LYS A 282 -6.86 -11.42 20.85
CA LYS A 282 -6.48 -11.63 19.45
C LYS A 282 -6.67 -10.37 18.63
N PRO A 283 -5.85 -10.20 17.57
CA PRO A 283 -6.01 -9.05 16.70
C PRO A 283 -7.25 -9.19 15.81
N ASN A 284 -7.69 -8.07 15.25
CA ASN A 284 -8.81 -8.03 14.30
C ASN A 284 -8.50 -8.83 13.02
N CYS A 285 -9.55 -9.40 12.43
CA CYS A 285 -9.46 -10.05 11.12
C CYS A 285 -9.25 -8.99 10.03
N GLN A 286 -8.58 -9.39 8.95
CA GLN A 286 -8.22 -8.51 7.85
C GLN A 286 -8.66 -9.11 6.52
N LYS A 287 -9.36 -8.33 5.69
CA LYS A 287 -9.85 -8.77 4.37
C LYS A 287 -9.42 -7.80 3.29
N LEU A 288 -8.98 -8.35 2.15
CA LEU A 288 -8.65 -7.58 0.97
C LEU A 288 -9.88 -7.30 0.13
N ARG A 289 -10.11 -6.04 -0.22
CA ARG A 289 -11.23 -5.58 -1.06
C ARG A 289 -10.83 -4.46 -2.00
N LYS A 290 -11.58 -4.29 -3.08
CA LYS A 290 -11.69 -3.08 -3.88
C LYS A 290 -13.15 -2.66 -3.93
N THR A 291 -13.43 -1.44 -3.50
CA THR A 291 -14.77 -0.86 -3.52
C THR A 291 -14.71 0.53 -4.14
N SER A 292 -15.86 1.08 -4.51
CA SER A 292 -15.96 2.47 -4.96
C SER A 292 -15.54 3.47 -3.88
N ASP A 293 -15.74 3.13 -2.60
CA ASP A 293 -15.29 3.94 -1.45
C ASP A 293 -13.76 3.95 -1.28
N SER A 294 -13.06 2.91 -1.73
CA SER A 294 -11.60 2.82 -1.61
C SER A 294 -10.86 3.48 -2.75
N LYS A 295 -11.56 4.09 -3.73
CA LYS A 295 -10.97 4.58 -4.98
C LYS A 295 -9.85 5.61 -4.81
N ASP A 296 -9.90 6.39 -3.73
CA ASP A 296 -8.92 7.42 -3.42
C ASP A 296 -7.67 6.87 -2.72
N TRP A 297 -7.69 5.61 -2.30
CA TRP A 297 -6.57 4.96 -1.65
C TRP A 297 -5.80 4.06 -2.61
N THR A 298 -4.49 4.04 -2.47
CA THR A 298 -3.60 3.16 -3.23
C THR A 298 -2.63 2.48 -2.30
N TYR A 299 -2.62 1.15 -2.35
CA TYR A 299 -1.63 0.36 -1.64
C TYR A 299 -0.31 0.45 -2.42
N VAL A 300 0.72 0.96 -1.76
CA VAL A 300 2.07 1.05 -2.30
C VAL A 300 3.02 0.23 -1.45
N THR A 301 3.89 -0.54 -2.10
CA THR A 301 5.00 -1.19 -1.41
C THR A 301 6.16 -0.20 -1.28
N SER A 302 7.19 -0.53 -0.51
CA SER A 302 8.44 0.26 -0.49
C SER A 302 9.26 0.17 -1.81
N PHE A 303 8.75 -0.56 -2.80
CA PHE A 303 9.50 -0.96 -4.00
C PHE A 303 8.71 -0.69 -5.28
N ILE A 304 8.07 0.49 -5.40
CA ILE A 304 7.43 0.91 -6.65
C ILE A 304 8.49 1.29 -7.68
N ARG A 305 8.39 0.81 -8.91
CA ARG A 305 9.32 1.20 -9.98
C ARG A 305 9.11 2.68 -10.36
N PRO A 306 10.17 3.44 -10.68
CA PRO A 306 10.05 4.87 -11.01
C PRO A 306 9.36 5.13 -12.36
N ASP A 307 9.32 4.13 -13.25
CA ASP A 307 8.67 4.17 -14.57
C ASP A 307 7.26 3.54 -14.55
N TYR A 308 6.57 3.55 -13.40
CA TYR A 308 5.30 2.87 -13.23
C TYR A 308 4.17 3.44 -14.09
N GLU A 309 4.19 4.73 -14.45
CA GLU A 309 3.18 5.33 -15.33
C GLU A 309 3.23 4.77 -16.76
N GLU A 310 4.40 4.29 -17.21
CA GLU A 310 4.60 3.67 -18.52
C GLU A 310 4.49 2.14 -18.47
N LYS A 311 4.73 1.53 -17.30
CA LYS A 311 4.87 0.06 -17.16
C LYS A 311 3.77 -0.60 -16.36
N CYS A 312 3.00 0.14 -15.59
CA CYS A 312 1.90 -0.36 -14.78
C CYS A 312 0.56 0.19 -15.27
N PRO A 313 -0.55 -0.52 -15.05
CA PRO A 313 -1.87 -0.02 -15.44
C PRO A 313 -2.16 1.34 -14.79
N PRO A 314 -2.92 2.22 -15.47
CA PRO A 314 -3.34 3.48 -14.87
C PRO A 314 -4.32 3.25 -13.71
N ARG A 315 -4.58 4.30 -12.93
CA ARG A 315 -5.55 4.26 -11.82
C ARG A 315 -6.92 3.82 -12.29
N PHE A 316 -7.46 4.48 -13.31
CA PHE A 316 -8.85 4.30 -13.77
C PHE A 316 -8.97 3.28 -14.93
N PRO A 317 -10.15 2.65 -15.08
CA PRO A 317 -10.45 1.79 -16.22
C PRO A 317 -10.44 2.58 -17.54
N LEU A 318 -10.24 1.86 -18.65
CA LEU A 318 -10.35 2.41 -20.00
C LEU A 318 -11.82 2.44 -20.44
N ASN A 319 -12.41 3.63 -20.50
CA ASN A 319 -13.77 3.84 -20.98
C ASN A 319 -13.90 3.73 -22.50
N SER A 320 -14.99 3.16 -22.98
CA SER A 320 -15.31 2.89 -24.39
C SER A 320 -14.18 2.17 -25.15
N LYS A 321 -13.49 1.25 -24.45
CA LYS A 321 -12.39 0.45 -24.97
C LYS A 321 -12.54 -1.01 -24.55
N SER A 322 -12.26 -1.90 -25.49
CA SER A 322 -12.17 -3.35 -25.25
C SER A 322 -10.75 -3.84 -25.51
N PHE A 323 -10.21 -4.65 -24.61
CA PHE A 323 -8.94 -5.33 -24.81
C PHE A 323 -8.95 -6.25 -26.02
N GLY A 324 -7.89 -6.17 -26.82
CA GLY A 324 -7.71 -6.96 -28.03
C GLY A 324 -6.29 -7.48 -28.23
N ILE A 325 -6.15 -8.31 -29.25
CA ILE A 325 -4.88 -8.79 -29.76
C ILE A 325 -4.68 -8.32 -31.19
N TYR A 326 -3.54 -7.67 -31.41
CA TYR A 326 -3.11 -7.20 -32.72
C TYR A 326 -2.62 -8.39 -33.54
N ASP A 327 -3.12 -8.49 -34.77
CA ASP A 327 -2.69 -9.48 -35.73
C ASP A 327 -1.81 -8.79 -36.78
N GLU A 328 -0.51 -9.10 -36.76
CA GLU A 328 0.48 -8.51 -37.68
C GLU A 328 0.20 -8.85 -39.15
N ARG A 329 -0.46 -9.99 -39.43
CA ARG A 329 -0.76 -10.39 -40.82
C ARG A 329 -1.87 -9.57 -41.42
N THR A 330 -2.89 -9.24 -40.63
CA THR A 330 -4.07 -8.50 -41.10
C THR A 330 -4.03 -7.02 -40.78
N GLY A 331 -3.12 -6.60 -39.88
CA GLY A 331 -3.06 -5.25 -39.34
C GLY A 331 -4.25 -4.88 -38.45
N LYS A 332 -5.09 -5.85 -38.07
CA LYS A 332 -6.35 -5.61 -37.32
C LYS A 332 -6.23 -6.02 -35.86
N CYS A 333 -6.99 -5.34 -35.00
CA CYS A 333 -7.14 -5.67 -33.59
C CYS A 333 -8.39 -6.52 -33.36
N ARG A 334 -8.23 -7.75 -32.86
CA ARG A 334 -9.35 -8.66 -32.55
C ARG A 334 -9.66 -8.65 -31.06
N SER A 335 -10.95 -8.59 -30.70
CA SER A 335 -11.36 -8.61 -29.28
C SER A 335 -10.94 -9.89 -28.58
N LEU A 336 -10.53 -9.76 -27.32
CA LEU A 336 -10.18 -10.88 -26.45
C LEU A 336 -11.34 -11.38 -25.59
N VAL A 337 -12.50 -10.71 -25.65
CA VAL A 337 -13.73 -11.14 -24.96
C VAL A 337 -14.19 -12.48 -25.52
N LYS A 338 -14.45 -13.45 -24.64
CA LYS A 338 -14.95 -14.78 -25.01
C LYS A 338 -16.07 -15.18 -24.07
N LYS A 339 -17.20 -15.64 -24.63
CA LYS A 339 -18.38 -16.10 -23.86
C LYS A 339 -18.05 -17.09 -22.74
N LYS A 340 -17.12 -18.03 -22.99
CA LYS A 340 -16.67 -19.01 -21.98
C LYS A 340 -15.96 -18.42 -20.75
N ASN A 341 -15.57 -17.15 -20.81
CA ASN A 341 -14.94 -16.43 -19.70
C ASN A 341 -15.91 -15.47 -19.00
N PHE A 342 -17.22 -15.62 -19.24
CA PHE A 342 -18.26 -14.85 -18.57
C PHE A 342 -18.19 -15.04 -17.05
N ILE A 343 -18.42 -13.96 -16.33
CA ILE A 343 -18.50 -13.88 -14.87
C ILE A 343 -19.92 -13.39 -14.57
N GLY A 344 -20.64 -14.07 -13.68
CA GLY A 344 -22.00 -13.71 -13.27
C GLY A 344 -22.12 -12.42 -12.44
N ALA A 345 -21.16 -11.49 -12.56
CA ALA A 345 -21.18 -10.18 -11.91
C ALA A 345 -21.84 -9.17 -12.86
N LEU A 346 -22.93 -8.54 -12.41
CA LEU A 346 -23.76 -7.67 -13.26
C LEU A 346 -23.26 -6.22 -13.28
N ASN A 347 -22.86 -5.66 -12.14
CA ASN A 347 -22.35 -4.29 -12.08
C ASN A 347 -20.82 -4.24 -12.21
N PHE A 348 -20.32 -3.05 -12.58
CA PHE A 348 -18.88 -2.82 -12.78
C PHE A 348 -18.07 -3.08 -11.50
N ASP A 349 -18.54 -2.58 -10.36
CA ASP A 349 -17.90 -2.74 -9.05
C ASP A 349 -17.62 -4.21 -8.70
N ALA A 350 -18.63 -5.07 -8.81
CA ALA A 350 -18.49 -6.50 -8.54
C ALA A 350 -17.62 -7.20 -9.57
N CYS A 351 -17.66 -6.74 -10.83
CA CYS A 351 -16.82 -7.27 -11.90
C CYS A 351 -15.32 -7.01 -11.63
N LEU A 352 -14.98 -5.79 -11.23
CA LEU A 352 -13.60 -5.43 -10.87
C LEU A 352 -13.15 -6.11 -9.59
N GLU A 353 -13.98 -6.13 -8.56
CA GLU A 353 -13.70 -6.82 -7.30
C GLU A 353 -13.49 -8.33 -7.51
N TYR A 354 -14.30 -8.96 -8.36
CA TYR A 354 -14.11 -10.36 -8.73
C TYR A 354 -12.74 -10.58 -9.38
N LEU A 355 -12.35 -9.75 -10.35
CA LEU A 355 -11.05 -9.87 -11.01
C LEU A 355 -9.91 -9.69 -10.00
N PHE A 356 -10.00 -8.71 -9.11
CA PHE A 356 -9.01 -8.48 -8.07
C PHE A 356 -8.87 -9.70 -7.15
N ARG A 357 -9.97 -10.22 -6.60
CA ARG A 357 -9.95 -11.35 -5.66
C ARG A 357 -9.53 -12.68 -6.30
N THR A 358 -9.82 -12.86 -7.59
CA THR A 358 -9.45 -14.08 -8.33
C THR A 358 -8.15 -13.95 -9.10
N SER A 359 -7.47 -12.80 -9.01
CA SER A 359 -6.13 -12.63 -9.55
C SER A 359 -5.11 -13.45 -8.74
N PRO A 360 -3.98 -13.86 -9.34
CA PRO A 360 -2.95 -14.60 -8.63
C PRO A 360 -2.50 -13.91 -7.34
N LYS A 361 -2.58 -14.65 -6.22
CA LYS A 361 -2.15 -14.21 -4.88
C LYS A 361 -0.65 -14.29 -4.68
N ASP A 362 0.04 -15.10 -5.46
CA ASP A 362 1.48 -15.22 -5.45
C ASP A 362 1.93 -15.86 -6.78
N PHE A 363 3.23 -16.07 -6.91
CA PHE A 363 3.80 -16.78 -8.06
C PHE A 363 3.41 -18.27 -8.12
N TYR A 364 2.98 -18.88 -7.01
CA TYR A 364 2.70 -20.31 -6.89
C TYR A 364 1.21 -20.66 -7.14
N SER A 365 0.34 -19.65 -7.26
CA SER A 365 -1.09 -19.81 -7.45
C SER A 365 -1.45 -20.45 -8.81
N SER A 366 -2.36 -21.42 -8.76
CA SER A 366 -2.95 -22.09 -9.94
C SER A 366 -3.85 -21.20 -10.81
N ASP A 367 -4.18 -19.99 -10.35
CA ASP A 367 -5.07 -19.02 -11.04
C ASP A 367 -4.34 -18.17 -12.11
N ALA A 368 -3.24 -18.66 -12.65
CA ALA A 368 -2.37 -17.95 -13.58
C ALA A 368 -3.15 -17.26 -14.73
N GLY A 369 -2.98 -15.94 -14.84
CA GLY A 369 -3.40 -15.15 -16.01
C GLY A 369 -4.68 -14.33 -15.89
N LYS A 370 -5.38 -14.32 -14.73
CA LYS A 370 -6.57 -13.45 -14.51
C LYS A 370 -6.18 -12.03 -14.07
N TYR A 371 -5.55 -11.28 -14.97
CA TYR A 371 -5.11 -9.90 -14.68
C TYR A 371 -5.94 -8.82 -15.38
N TRP A 372 -6.71 -9.21 -16.39
CA TRP A 372 -7.43 -8.27 -17.27
C TRP A 372 -8.91 -8.62 -17.28
N GLY A 373 -9.75 -7.59 -17.26
CA GLY A 373 -11.20 -7.72 -17.32
C GLY A 373 -11.80 -6.76 -18.33
N VAL A 374 -12.97 -7.14 -18.82
CA VAL A 374 -13.83 -6.29 -19.64
C VAL A 374 -15.25 -6.39 -19.09
N TRP A 375 -15.86 -5.25 -18.79
CA TRP A 375 -17.27 -5.16 -18.47
C TRP A 375 -17.99 -4.46 -19.64
N ILE A 376 -19.16 -4.98 -20.01
CA ILE A 376 -19.93 -4.52 -21.16
C ILE A 376 -21.30 -4.12 -20.63
N ALA A 377 -21.63 -2.84 -20.66
CA ALA A 377 -22.91 -2.36 -20.19
C ALA A 377 -24.04 -2.79 -21.14
N ASN A 378 -25.23 -3.04 -20.58
CA ASN A 378 -26.42 -3.38 -21.36
C ASN A 378 -27.08 -2.14 -22.01
N GLU A 379 -26.72 -0.96 -21.53
CA GLU A 379 -27.19 0.34 -21.99
C GLU A 379 -26.06 1.37 -21.83
N SER A 380 -26.21 2.53 -22.47
CA SER A 380 -25.14 3.52 -22.48
C SER A 380 -24.89 4.16 -21.12
N VAL A 381 -23.62 4.20 -20.73
CA VAL A 381 -23.21 4.69 -19.41
C VAL A 381 -22.92 6.19 -19.46
N ASN A 382 -23.57 6.94 -18.58
CA ASN A 382 -23.39 8.36 -18.38
C ASN A 382 -23.26 8.70 -16.88
N LYS A 383 -23.15 9.99 -16.55
CA LYS A 383 -22.95 10.43 -15.17
C LYS A 383 -24.11 10.09 -14.22
N ASP A 384 -25.31 9.99 -14.75
CA ASP A 384 -26.54 9.86 -13.97
C ASP A 384 -26.87 8.38 -13.69
N ASN A 385 -26.46 7.46 -14.58
CA ASN A 385 -26.78 6.04 -14.48
C ASN A 385 -25.58 5.12 -14.16
N MET A 386 -24.33 5.63 -14.05
CA MET A 386 -23.14 4.75 -13.92
C MET A 386 -23.17 3.76 -12.75
N PHE A 387 -23.93 4.05 -11.69
CA PHE A 387 -24.02 3.20 -10.50
C PHE A 387 -25.22 2.23 -10.52
N SER A 388 -26.15 2.38 -11.48
CA SER A 388 -27.34 1.54 -11.61
C SER A 388 -27.33 0.64 -12.84
N VAL A 389 -26.49 0.96 -13.84
CA VAL A 389 -26.37 0.18 -15.07
C VAL A 389 -25.81 -1.21 -14.78
N ASN A 390 -26.51 -2.21 -15.31
CA ASN A 390 -26.04 -3.59 -15.33
C ASN A 390 -25.38 -3.91 -16.67
N GLY A 391 -24.59 -4.97 -16.67
CA GLY A 391 -23.84 -5.43 -17.82
C GLY A 391 -23.35 -6.86 -17.67
N GLU A 392 -22.48 -7.24 -18.59
CA GLU A 392 -21.83 -8.54 -18.62
C GLU A 392 -20.36 -8.40 -18.28
N CYS A 393 -19.88 -9.23 -17.35
CA CYS A 393 -18.49 -9.23 -16.91
C CYS A 393 -17.70 -10.37 -17.56
N TYR A 394 -16.46 -10.09 -17.97
CA TYR A 394 -15.57 -11.08 -18.58
C TYR A 394 -14.15 -10.94 -18.08
N TYR A 395 -13.48 -12.05 -17.76
CA TYR A 395 -12.02 -12.05 -17.61
C TYR A 395 -11.32 -12.38 -18.93
N VAL A 396 -10.10 -11.86 -19.07
CA VAL A 396 -9.22 -12.10 -20.22
C VAL A 396 -7.95 -12.79 -19.71
N ARG A 397 -7.59 -13.92 -20.34
CA ARG A 397 -6.39 -14.71 -19.97
C ARG A 397 -5.14 -14.39 -20.79
N ARG A 398 -5.31 -13.74 -21.94
CA ARG A 398 -4.20 -13.39 -22.83
C ARG A 398 -3.83 -11.93 -22.63
N LYS A 399 -2.54 -11.65 -22.55
CA LYS A 399 -2.04 -10.27 -22.55
C LYS A 399 -2.62 -9.50 -23.75
N PRO A 400 -3.27 -8.35 -23.52
CA PRO A 400 -3.73 -7.51 -24.62
C PRO A 400 -2.55 -6.80 -25.29
N THR A 401 -2.59 -6.71 -26.62
CA THR A 401 -1.56 -6.01 -27.42
C THR A 401 -2.13 -4.83 -28.22
N CYS A 402 -3.45 -4.63 -28.15
CA CYS A 402 -4.13 -3.47 -28.69
C CYS A 402 -5.44 -3.21 -27.91
N VAL A 403 -6.07 -2.07 -28.19
CA VAL A 403 -7.39 -1.69 -27.67
C VAL A 403 -8.31 -1.35 -28.84
N ILE A 404 -9.56 -1.77 -28.74
CA ILE A 404 -10.60 -1.52 -29.75
C ILE A 404 -11.53 -0.48 -29.18
N HIS A 405 -11.87 0.55 -29.96
CA HIS A 405 -12.96 1.44 -29.57
C HIS A 405 -14.29 0.72 -29.70
N LYS A 406 -14.99 0.60 -28.58
CA LYS A 406 -16.34 0.06 -28.50
C LYS A 406 -17.07 0.84 -27.42
N GLU A 407 -18.15 1.50 -27.78
CA GLU A 407 -19.03 2.15 -26.81
C GLU A 407 -19.49 1.12 -25.78
N ASP A 408 -19.71 1.60 -24.55
CA ASP A 408 -20.24 0.79 -23.45
C ASP A 408 -19.35 -0.39 -22.99
N HIS A 409 -18.09 -0.43 -23.47
CA HIS A 409 -17.08 -1.39 -23.02
C HIS A 409 -16.05 -0.71 -22.12
N PHE A 410 -15.81 -1.33 -20.97
CA PHE A 410 -14.87 -0.86 -19.95
C PHE A 410 -13.79 -1.91 -19.74
N SER A 411 -12.54 -1.59 -20.08
CA SER A 411 -11.40 -2.48 -19.88
C SER A 411 -10.62 -2.10 -18.64
N PHE A 412 -10.33 -3.06 -17.78
CA PHE A 412 -9.72 -2.81 -16.48
C PHE A 412 -8.76 -3.95 -16.09
N THR A 413 -7.99 -3.77 -15.01
CA THR A 413 -7.02 -4.77 -14.57
C THR A 413 -7.18 -5.08 -13.08
N SER A 414 -6.51 -6.12 -12.58
CA SER A 414 -6.49 -6.38 -11.14
C SER A 414 -5.80 -5.26 -10.33
N LEU A 415 -5.07 -4.33 -10.97
CA LEU A 415 -4.41 -3.20 -10.33
C LEU A 415 -5.18 -1.88 -10.43
N THR A 416 -6.19 -1.76 -11.30
CA THR A 416 -7.01 -0.54 -11.44
C THR A 416 -7.98 -0.36 -10.27
N THR A 417 -8.41 0.88 -10.02
CA THR A 417 -9.50 1.17 -9.08
C THR A 417 -10.86 0.90 -9.70
N ASN A 418 -11.83 0.66 -8.82
CA ASN A 418 -13.25 0.79 -9.10
C ASN A 418 -13.60 2.25 -9.41
#